data_AF-A0A182RXX1-F1
#
_entry.id   AF-A0A182RXX1-F1
#
_cell.length_a   1.000
_cell.length_b   1.000
_cell.length_c   1.000
_cell.angle_alpha   90.00
_cell.angle_beta   90.00
_cell.angle_gamma   90.00
#
_symmetry.space_group_name_H-M   'P 1'
#
loop_
_entity.id
_entity.type
_entity.pdbx_description
1 polymer ?
#
loop_
_entity_poly.entity_id
_entity_poly.type
_entity_poly.pdbx_seq_one_letter_code
_entity_poly.pdbx_strand_id
1 'polypeptide(L)' 'MPEIPIMVLGIIGLSKPNNVEGFIRPLVTEICKVILQGILINETVLDIRLRAFLADTPARAFIKGKT' A
#
# COMPACT_ATOMS: atom_id res chain seq x y z
N MET A 1 -1.73 18.04 -1.58
CA MET A 1 -3.00 17.56 -2.15
C MET A 1 -3.79 16.82 -1.06
N PRO A 2 -4.21 17.53 0.00
CA PRO A 2 -5.06 16.98 1.06
C PRO A 2 -6.47 16.58 0.58
N GLU A 3 -6.92 17.10 -0.57
CA GLU A 3 -8.25 16.78 -1.14
C GLU A 3 -8.38 15.42 -1.85
N ILE A 4 -7.28 14.66 -2.06
CA ILE A 4 -7.42 13.32 -2.66
C ILE A 4 -7.85 12.33 -1.57
N PRO A 5 -8.99 11.64 -1.72
CA PRO A 5 -9.37 10.60 -0.79
C PRO A 5 -8.33 9.48 -0.79
N ILE A 6 -7.97 9.01 0.41
CA ILE A 6 -7.09 7.85 0.57
C ILE A 6 -7.81 6.63 -0.01
N MET A 7 -7.26 6.05 -1.08
CA MET A 7 -7.74 4.78 -1.61
C MET A 7 -7.07 3.64 -0.84
N VAL A 8 -7.86 2.91 -0.06
CA VAL A 8 -7.39 1.67 0.59
C VAL A 8 -7.42 0.55 -0.45
N LEU A 9 -6.25 0.09 -0.90
CA LEU A 9 -6.13 -1.01 -1.87
C LEU A 9 -6.43 -2.38 -1.24
N GLY A 10 -6.30 -2.52 0.08
CA GLY A 10 -6.61 -3.75 0.80
C GLY A 10 -6.18 -3.70 2.27
N ILE A 11 -6.78 -4.58 3.07
CA ILE A 11 -6.36 -4.89 4.44
C ILE A 11 -5.92 -6.36 4.42
N ILE A 12 -4.67 -6.63 4.77
CA ILE A 12 -4.11 -7.98 4.70
C ILE A 12 -3.80 -8.44 6.13
N GLY A 13 -4.47 -9.50 6.57
CA GLY A 13 -4.26 -10.18 7.85
C GLY A 13 -5.32 -9.88 8.92
N LEU A 14 -5.71 -10.93 9.66
CA LEU A 14 -6.59 -10.84 10.83
C LEU A 14 -5.81 -10.60 12.14
N SER A 15 -4.51 -10.89 12.13
CA SER A 15 -3.59 -10.76 13.26
C SER A 15 -2.19 -10.41 12.76
N LYS A 16 -1.32 -9.94 13.67
CA LYS A 16 0.08 -9.65 13.32
C LYS A 16 0.77 -10.92 12.79
N PRO A 17 1.55 -10.82 11.70
CA PRO A 17 2.27 -11.96 11.18
C PRO A 17 3.39 -12.38 12.13
N ASN A 18 3.63 -13.69 12.25
CA ASN A 18 4.74 -14.23 13.05
C ASN A 18 6.12 -13.89 12.46
N ASN A 19 6.17 -13.62 11.14
CA ASN A 19 7.36 -13.16 10.42
C ASN A 19 7.00 -11.92 9.60
N VAL A 20 7.34 -10.75 10.14
CA VAL A 20 7.08 -9.46 9.49
C VAL A 20 7.82 -9.34 8.15
N GLU A 21 9.08 -9.78 8.11
CA GLU A 21 9.93 -9.67 6.94
C GLU A 21 9.39 -10.50 5.77
N GLY A 22 9.04 -11.76 6.04
CA GLY A 22 8.45 -12.65 5.03
C GLY A 22 7.07 -12.17 4.55
N PHE A 23 6.30 -11.53 5.43
CA PHE A 23 4.99 -10.97 5.09
C PHE A 23 5.10 -9.73 4.20
N ILE A 24 6.06 -8.84 4.48
CA ILE A 24 6.21 -7.56 3.77
C ILE A 24 7.08 -7.70 2.50
N ARG A 25 7.98 -8.69 2.43
CA ARG A 25 8.91 -8.89 1.29
C ARG A 25 8.21 -8.82 -0.08
N PRO A 26 7.09 -9.53 -0.33
CA PRO A 26 6.46 -9.54 -1.65
C PRO A 26 6.00 -8.14 -2.07
N LEU A 27 5.38 -7.38 -1.15
CA LEU A 27 4.95 -6.01 -1.41
C LEU A 27 6.13 -5.11 -1.76
N VAL A 28 7.23 -5.20 -0.99
CA VAL A 28 8.42 -4.38 -1.23
C VAL A 28 9.07 -4.72 -2.56
N THR A 29 9.18 -6.01 -2.90
CA THR A 29 9.74 -6.45 -4.18
C THR A 29 8.95 -5.88 -5.37
N GLU A 30 7.62 -5.96 -5.32
CA GLU A 30 6.78 -5.47 -6.42
C GLU A 30 6.75 -3.95 -6.49
N ILE A 31 6.61 -3.24 -5.37
CA ILE A 31 6.55 -1.77 -5.38
C ILE A 31 7.87 -1.16 -5.83
N CYS A 32 9.02 -1.79 -5.50
CA CYS A 32 10.32 -1.35 -6.00
C CYS A 32 10.40 -1.41 -7.52
N LYS A 33 9.90 -2.48 -8.16
CA LYS A 33 9.85 -2.57 -9.64
C LYS A 33 9.02 -1.44 -10.22
N VAL A 34 7.83 -1.23 -9.65
CA VAL A 34 6.88 -0.18 -10.08
C VAL A 34 7.48 1.22 -9.94
N ILE A 35 8.19 1.52 -8.85
CA ILE A 35 8.82 2.83 -8.64
C ILE A 35 10.00 3.03 -9.59
N LEU A 36 10.80 1.99 -9.85
CA LEU A 36 11.98 2.10 -10.71
C LEU A 36 11.65 2.14 -12.21
N GLN A 37 10.60 1.44 -12.63
CA GLN A 37 10.28 1.22 -14.04
C GLN A 37 9.03 2.00 -14.50
N GLY A 38 8.21 2.48 -13.55
CA GLY A 38 6.87 2.98 -13.84
C GLY A 38 5.90 1.86 -14.20
N ILE A 39 4.68 2.24 -14.58
CA ILE A 39 3.65 1.31 -15.09
C ILE A 39 3.23 1.74 -16.49
N LEU A 40 3.29 0.82 -17.45
CA LEU A 40 2.80 1.04 -18.80
C LEU A 40 1.29 0.81 -18.87
N ILE A 41 0.52 1.86 -19.19
CA ILE A 41 -0.93 1.79 -19.43
C ILE A 41 -1.23 2.56 -20.72
N ASN A 42 -1.86 1.92 -21.70
CA ASN A 42 -2.22 2.52 -22.99
C ASN A 42 -1.06 3.31 -23.62
N GLU A 43 0.10 2.65 -23.76
CA GLU A 43 1.34 3.23 -24.33
C GLU A 43 1.96 4.39 -23.53
N THR A 44 1.39 4.74 -22.38
CA THR A 44 1.90 5.78 -21.48
C THR A 44 2.57 5.16 -20.28
N VAL A 45 3.82 5.54 -20.00
CA VAL A 45 4.52 5.13 -18.77
C VAL A 45 4.18 6.12 -17.65
N LEU A 46 3.52 5.62 -16.61
CA LEU A 46 3.18 6.39 -15.42
C LEU A 46 4.31 6.28 -14.39
N ASP A 47 4.87 7.43 -14.00
CA ASP A 47 5.81 7.54 -12.88
C ASP A 47 5.04 7.39 -11.55
N ILE A 48 5.44 6.43 -10.73
CA ILE A 48 4.81 6.15 -9.44
C ILE A 48 5.77 6.55 -8.32
N ARG A 49 5.30 7.44 -7.43
CA ARG A 49 6.06 7.86 -6.25
C ARG A 49 5.38 7.43 -4.97
N LEU A 50 6.10 6.65 -4.18
CA LEU A 50 5.68 6.30 -2.83
C LEU A 50 5.91 7.49 -1.89
N ARG A 51 4.84 7.97 -1.23
CA ARG A 51 4.93 9.08 -0.28
C ARG A 51 5.13 8.62 1.16
N ALA A 52 4.43 7.57 1.58
CA ALA A 52 4.47 7.07 2.94
C ALA A 52 3.92 5.64 3.02
N PHE A 53 4.39 4.89 4.01
CA PHE A 53 3.70 3.72 4.53
C PHE A 53 2.90 4.13 5.77
N LEU A 54 1.59 3.96 5.74
CA LEU A 54 0.71 4.24 6.87
C LEU A 54 0.29 2.92 7.52
N ALA A 55 0.93 2.58 8.64
CA ALA A 55 0.61 1.38 9.42
C ALA A 55 -0.31 1.73 10.60
N ASP A 56 -1.05 0.72 11.09
CA ASP A 56 -1.95 0.72 12.25
C ASP A 56 -3.13 1.72 12.22
N THR A 57 -2.92 2.99 11.87
CA THR A 57 -3.95 4.03 11.86
C THR A 57 -5.05 3.78 10.83
N PRO A 58 -4.77 3.44 9.54
CA PRO A 58 -5.83 3.15 8.57
C PRO A 58 -6.59 1.86 8.88
N ALA A 59 -5.88 0.79 9.30
CA ALA A 59 -6.50 -0.46 9.70
C ALA A 59 -7.35 -0.29 10.98
N ARG A 60 -6.87 0.46 11.97
CA ARG A 60 -7.63 0.77 13.20
C ARG A 60 -8.82 1.68 12.93
N ALA A 61 -8.70 2.67 12.05
CA ALA A 61 -9.81 3.50 11.62
C ALA A 61 -10.88 2.66 10.88
N PHE A 62 -10.46 1.70 10.05
CA PHE A 62 -11.38 0.77 9.39
C PHE A 62 -12.07 -0.18 10.39
N ILE A 63 -11.32 -0.77 11.32
CA ILE A 63 -11.85 -1.73 12.31
C ILE A 63 -12.77 -1.04 13.33
N LYS A 64 -12.40 0.14 13.85
CA LYS A 64 -13.21 0.90 14.83
C LYS A 64 -14.28 1.76 14.20
N GLY A 65 -14.28 1.96 12.88
CA GLY A 65 -15.29 2.75 12.16
C GLY A 65 -16.64 2.05 11.98
N LYS A 66 -16.82 0.83 12.51
CA LYS A 66 -18.13 0.20 12.67
C LYS A 66 -18.61 0.40 14.12
N THR A 67 -19.70 1.17 14.23
CA THR A 67 -20.50 1.53 15.43
C THR A 67 -19.83 2.39 16.48
#